data_AF-U9UN57-F1
#
_entry.id   AF-U9UN57-F1
#
_cell.length_a   1.000
_cell.length_b   1.000
_cell.length_c   1.000
_cell.angle_alpha   90.00
_cell.angle_beta   90.00
_cell.angle_gamma   90.00
#
_symmetry.space_group_name_H-M   'P 1'
#
loop_
_entity.id
_entity.type
_entity.pdbx_description
1 polymer ?
#
loop_
_entity_poly.entity_id
_entity_poly.type
_entity_poly.pdbx_seq_one_letter_code
_entity_poly.pdbx_strand_id
1 'polypeptide(L)'
;MIQKIGPKKIGAIVSDNAANISAARKAISLKYPNIMNLRFYDDLQVLSNTLLPIKNAILSLESKKTTLVNCMVHLFHIAAIVKNTSTVDYKAFRQACINIFNKRYKEFNDLQYLLAFFLHPAWKDGRVKDEMFLQLSTAAATLWKF
;
A
#
# COMPACT_ATOMS: atom_id res chain seq x y z
N MET A 1 13.45 15.05 36.77
CA MET A 1 14.50 15.58 35.88
C MET A 1 14.06 15.84 34.43
N ILE A 2 13.02 15.17 33.90
CA ILE A 2 12.59 15.31 32.49
C ILE A 2 11.82 16.62 32.19
N GLN A 3 11.27 17.32 33.19
CA GLN A 3 10.45 18.53 32.98
C GLN A 3 11.21 19.81 32.59
N LYS A 4 12.55 19.79 32.49
CA LYS A 4 13.37 20.99 32.16
C LYS A 4 13.81 21.08 30.69
N ILE A 5 13.50 20.10 29.85
CA ILE A 5 13.92 20.12 28.44
C ILE A 5 12.76 20.64 27.59
N GLY A 6 12.79 21.95 27.31
CA GLY A 6 11.78 22.58 26.44
C GLY A 6 11.84 22.09 24.99
N PRO A 7 10.74 22.17 24.24
CA PRO A 7 10.58 21.59 22.90
C PRO A 7 11.64 22.06 21.88
N LYS A 8 12.17 23.28 22.03
CA LYS A 8 13.27 23.79 21.19
C LYS A 8 14.57 23.00 21.34
N LYS A 9 14.92 22.56 22.55
CA LYS A 9 16.12 21.74 22.79
C LYS A 9 15.96 20.33 22.23
N ILE A 10 14.76 19.74 22.34
CA ILE A 10 14.47 18.44 21.72
C ILE A 10 14.53 18.56 20.19
N GLY A 11 13.95 19.61 19.62
CA GLY A 11 14.02 19.88 18.18
C GLY A 11 15.44 20.03 17.66
N ALA A 12 16.31 20.73 18.40
CA ALA A 12 17.73 20.86 18.05
C ALA A 12 18.45 19.50 18.06
N ILE A 13 18.28 18.69 19.12
CA ILE A 13 18.91 17.37 19.23
C ILE A 13 18.45 16.42 18.11
N VAL A 14 17.15 16.44 17.77
CA VAL A 14 16.59 15.59 16.70
C VAL A 14 17.10 16.06 15.33
N SER A 15 17.13 17.36 15.08
CA SER A 15 17.66 17.93 13.83
C SER A 15 19.15 17.69 13.66
N ASP A 16 19.95 17.86 14.72
CA ASP A 16 21.39 17.59 14.70
C ASP A 16 21.66 16.11 14.44
N ASN A 17 20.86 15.21 15.02
CA ASN A 17 20.95 13.78 14.73
C ASN A 17 20.59 13.47 13.26
N ALA A 18 19.52 14.08 12.73
CA ALA A 18 19.15 13.91 11.32
C ALA A 18 20.24 14.46 10.37
N ALA A 19 20.82 15.61 10.68
CA ALA A 19 21.91 16.23 9.93
C ALA A 19 23.18 15.37 9.97
N ASN A 20 23.54 14.85 11.14
CA ASN A 20 24.70 13.97 11.33
C ASN A 20 24.51 12.63 10.61
N ILE A 21 23.30 12.05 10.63
CA ILE A 21 22.97 10.84 9.86
C ILE A 21 23.11 11.11 8.36
N SER A 22 22.62 12.26 7.87
CA SER A 22 22.75 12.65 6.46
C SER A 22 24.22 12.81 6.04
N ALA A 23 25.04 13.48 6.87
CA ALA A 23 26.47 13.65 6.62
C ALA A 23 27.22 12.31 6.62
N ALA A 24 26.94 11.43 7.58
CA ALA A 24 27.51 10.09 7.65
C ALA A 24 27.15 9.26 6.42
N ARG A 25 25.89 9.27 5.99
CA ARG A 25 25.44 8.60 4.76
C ARG A 25 26.20 9.10 3.53
N LYS A 26 26.39 10.42 3.41
CA LYS A 26 27.13 11.03 2.30
C LYS A 26 28.60 10.61 2.29
N ALA A 27 29.26 10.62 3.45
CA ALA A 27 30.65 10.20 3.58
C ALA A 27 30.86 8.72 3.25
N ILE A 28 29.95 7.85 3.68
CA ILE A 28 30.03 6.41 3.40
C ILE A 28 29.73 6.12 1.92
N SER A 29 28.76 6.81 1.32
CA SER A 29 28.44 6.69 -0.11
C SER A 29 29.60 7.13 -1.02
N LEU A 30 30.32 8.19 -0.64
CA LEU A 30 31.54 8.63 -1.32
C LEU A 30 32.70 7.63 -1.17
N LYS A 31 32.89 7.08 0.03
CA LYS A 31 34.02 6.20 0.34
C LYS A 31 33.83 4.77 -0.17
N TYR A 32 32.60 4.30 -0.24
CA TYR A 32 32.26 2.95 -0.67
C TYR A 32 31.10 2.95 -1.69
N PRO A 33 31.34 3.48 -2.90
CA PRO A 33 30.29 3.68 -3.91
C PRO A 33 29.58 2.39 -4.33
N ASN A 34 30.27 1.24 -4.20
CA ASN A 34 29.74 -0.07 -4.57
C ASN A 34 29.09 -0.83 -3.40
N ILE A 35 29.41 -0.50 -2.14
CA ILE A 35 28.89 -1.19 -0.95
C ILE A 35 27.59 -0.52 -0.48
N MET A 36 27.54 0.81 -0.60
CA MET A 36 26.40 1.61 -0.19
C MET A 36 25.83 2.30 -1.43
N ASN A 37 25.49 1.52 -2.46
CA ASN A 37 24.55 1.98 -3.46
C ASN A 37 23.21 2.12 -2.73
N LEU A 38 22.96 3.27 -2.11
CA LEU A 38 21.73 3.55 -1.36
C LEU A 38 20.50 3.27 -2.24
N ARG A 39 20.62 3.49 -3.55
CA ARG A 39 19.59 3.14 -4.53
C ARG A 39 19.27 1.65 -4.52
N PHE A 40 20.25 0.76 -4.35
CA PHE A 40 20.00 -0.67 -4.22
C PHE A 40 19.14 -0.99 -2.99
N TYR A 41 19.42 -0.39 -1.84
CA TYR A 41 18.62 -0.60 -0.63
C TYR A 41 17.25 0.09 -0.70
N ASP A 42 17.17 1.25 -1.32
CA ASP A 42 15.91 1.95 -1.57
C ASP A 42 15.03 1.15 -2.54
N ASP A 43 15.61 0.59 -3.61
CA ASP A 43 14.94 -0.31 -4.55
C ASP A 43 14.47 -1.60 -3.84
N LEU A 44 15.31 -2.19 -2.98
CA LEU A 44 14.93 -3.33 -2.15
C LEU A 44 13.78 -2.99 -1.20
N GLN A 45 13.77 -1.79 -0.62
CA GLN A 45 12.70 -1.35 0.26
C GLN A 45 11.39 -1.16 -0.51
N VAL A 46 11.43 -0.54 -1.69
CA VAL A 46 10.26 -0.40 -2.59
C VAL A 46 9.73 -1.79 -2.97
N LEU A 47 10.62 -2.72 -3.33
CA LEU A 47 10.26 -4.09 -3.64
C LEU A 47 9.62 -4.78 -2.44
N SER A 48 10.24 -4.69 -1.25
CA SER A 48 9.73 -5.31 -0.02
C SER A 48 8.35 -4.76 0.36
N ASN A 49 8.17 -3.43 0.30
CA ASN A 49 6.88 -2.79 0.56
C ASN A 49 5.80 -3.20 -0.47
N THR A 50 6.20 -3.51 -1.70
CA THR A 50 5.28 -4.01 -2.74
C THR A 50 4.93 -5.48 -2.54
N LEU A 51 5.90 -6.31 -2.16
CA LEU A 51 5.74 -7.75 -2.01
C LEU A 51 5.06 -8.15 -0.69
N LEU A 52 5.27 -7.40 0.39
CA LEU A 52 4.73 -7.74 1.71
C LEU A 52 3.20 -7.89 1.70
N PRO A 53 2.42 -6.99 1.07
CA PRO A 53 0.97 -7.13 1.03
C PRO A 53 0.50 -8.28 0.13
N ILE A 54 1.30 -8.65 -0.88
CA ILE A 54 1.06 -9.85 -1.70
C ILE A 54 1.29 -11.11 -0.85
N LYS A 55 2.37 -11.16 -0.06
CA LYS A 55 2.62 -12.25 0.89
C LYS A 55 1.47 -12.39 1.89
N ASN A 56 0.99 -11.29 2.46
CA ASN A 56 -0.13 -11.32 3.39
C ASN A 56 -1.43 -11.81 2.72
N ALA A 57 -1.65 -11.43 1.46
CA ALA A 57 -2.77 -11.94 0.68
C ALA A 57 -2.69 -13.46 0.49
N ILE A 58 -1.51 -14.00 0.15
CA ILE A 58 -1.27 -15.45 0.00
C ILE A 58 -1.51 -16.17 1.32
N LEU A 59 -0.91 -15.69 2.42
CA LEU A 59 -1.09 -16.30 3.74
C LEU A 59 -2.56 -16.28 4.19
N SER A 60 -3.28 -15.21 3.89
CA SER A 60 -4.72 -15.20 4.13
C SER A 60 -5.39 -16.26 3.28
N LEU A 61 -5.17 -16.30 1.96
CA LEU A 61 -5.78 -17.28 1.04
C LEU A 61 -5.56 -18.73 1.47
N GLU A 62 -4.38 -19.05 2.01
CA GLU A 62 -4.05 -20.37 2.54
C GLU A 62 -4.78 -20.69 3.86
N SER A 63 -5.31 -19.67 4.56
CA SER A 63 -6.10 -19.86 5.76
C SER A 63 -7.49 -20.42 5.43
N LYS A 64 -7.92 -21.44 6.18
CA LYS A 64 -9.24 -22.10 6.03
C LYS A 64 -10.44 -21.17 6.29
N LYS A 65 -10.22 -19.93 6.75
CA LYS A 65 -11.25 -18.94 7.08
C LYS A 65 -11.40 -17.84 6.03
N THR A 66 -10.61 -17.88 4.96
CA THR A 66 -10.64 -16.82 3.96
C THR A 66 -11.88 -16.90 3.10
N THR A 67 -12.61 -15.80 3.06
CA THR A 67 -13.76 -15.60 2.19
C THR A 67 -13.32 -14.90 0.92
N LEU A 68 -14.14 -14.99 -0.13
CA LEU A 68 -13.90 -14.28 -1.38
C LEU A 68 -13.80 -12.76 -1.20
N VAL A 69 -14.53 -12.23 -0.21
CA VAL A 69 -14.47 -10.82 0.18
C VAL A 69 -13.11 -10.43 0.73
N ASN A 70 -12.48 -11.29 1.54
CA ASN A 70 -11.10 -11.07 2.01
C ASN A 70 -10.12 -11.03 0.83
N CYS A 71 -10.35 -11.82 -0.23
CA CYS A 71 -9.56 -11.76 -1.46
C CYS A 71 -9.71 -10.40 -2.16
N MET A 72 -10.92 -9.84 -2.23
CA MET A 72 -11.15 -8.51 -2.80
C MET A 72 -10.51 -7.39 -1.98
N VAL A 73 -10.55 -7.47 -0.64
CA VAL A 73 -9.83 -6.52 0.24
C VAL A 73 -8.33 -6.51 -0.09
N HIS A 74 -7.71 -7.68 -0.24
CA HIS A 74 -6.29 -7.77 -0.59
C HIS A 74 -5.99 -7.21 -1.98
N LEU A 75 -6.86 -7.47 -2.97
CA LEU A 75 -6.73 -6.88 -4.30
C LEU A 75 -6.72 -5.34 -4.23
N PHE A 76 -7.65 -4.72 -3.51
CA PHE A 76 -7.66 -3.26 -3.39
C PHE A 76 -6.44 -2.71 -2.64
N HIS A 77 -5.96 -3.43 -1.63
CA HIS A 77 -4.72 -3.06 -0.95
C HIS A 77 -3.51 -3.10 -1.90
N ILE A 78 -3.41 -4.12 -2.75
CA ILE A 78 -2.38 -4.21 -3.81
C ILE A 78 -2.51 -3.05 -4.80
N ALA A 79 -3.73 -2.70 -5.23
CA ALA A 79 -3.97 -1.58 -6.14
C ALA A 79 -3.49 -0.24 -5.56
N ALA A 80 -3.74 0.00 -4.26
CA ALA A 80 -3.29 1.21 -3.57
C ALA A 80 -1.76 1.34 -3.54
N ILE A 81 -1.05 0.23 -3.31
CA ILE A 81 0.42 0.20 -3.29
C ILE A 81 0.98 0.50 -4.68
N VAL A 82 0.49 -0.21 -5.70
CA VAL A 82 0.94 -0.03 -7.09
C VAL A 82 0.69 1.41 -7.57
N LYS A 83 -0.40 2.04 -7.11
CA LYS A 83 -0.69 3.45 -7.39
C LYS A 83 0.35 4.40 -6.78
N ASN A 84 0.81 4.09 -5.56
CA ASN A 84 1.78 4.88 -4.81
C ASN A 84 3.24 4.64 -5.25
N THR A 85 3.52 3.59 -6.02
CA THR A 85 4.84 3.35 -6.63
C THR A 85 5.21 4.45 -7.64
N SER A 86 6.46 4.93 -7.63
CA SER A 86 6.97 5.99 -8.51
C SER A 86 6.61 5.75 -9.98
N THR A 87 6.08 6.78 -10.64
CA THR A 87 5.74 6.77 -12.06
C THR A 87 6.95 6.93 -12.98
N VAL A 88 8.09 7.34 -12.42
CA VAL A 88 9.32 7.64 -13.16
C VAL A 88 10.32 6.50 -13.00
N ASP A 89 10.75 6.20 -11.78
CA ASP A 89 11.84 5.24 -11.52
C ASP A 89 11.42 3.79 -11.79
N TYR A 90 10.16 3.44 -11.53
CA TYR A 90 9.67 2.05 -11.61
C TYR A 90 8.56 1.88 -12.66
N LYS A 91 8.54 2.71 -13.70
CA LYS A 91 7.46 2.72 -14.70
C LYS A 91 7.17 1.34 -15.29
N ALA A 92 8.20 0.61 -15.71
CA ALA A 92 8.04 -0.71 -16.32
C ALA A 92 7.49 -1.74 -15.31
N PHE A 93 8.04 -1.77 -14.10
CA PHE A 93 7.58 -2.64 -13.01
C PHE A 93 6.12 -2.33 -12.64
N ARG A 94 5.80 -1.05 -12.43
CA ARG A 94 4.44 -0.60 -12.14
C ARG A 94 3.46 -1.01 -13.24
N GLN A 95 3.83 -0.84 -14.51
CA GLN A 95 2.97 -1.24 -15.63
C GLN A 95 2.74 -2.76 -15.65
N ALA A 96 3.77 -3.56 -15.37
CA ALA A 96 3.63 -5.00 -15.24
C ALA A 96 2.65 -5.37 -14.10
N CYS A 97 2.79 -4.75 -12.92
CA CYS A 97 1.86 -4.94 -11.82
C CYS A 97 0.42 -4.56 -12.18
N ILE A 98 0.21 -3.42 -12.85
CA ILE A 98 -1.12 -2.98 -13.32
C ILE A 98 -1.74 -4.01 -14.27
N ASN A 99 -0.96 -4.52 -15.22
CA ASN A 99 -1.45 -5.49 -16.21
C ASN A 99 -1.89 -6.80 -15.53
N ILE A 100 -1.08 -7.31 -14.58
CA ILE A 100 -1.42 -8.51 -13.80
C ILE A 100 -2.65 -8.26 -12.94
N PHE A 101 -2.70 -7.11 -12.25
CA PHE A 101 -3.84 -6.71 -11.42
C PHE A 101 -5.13 -6.66 -12.23
N ASN A 102 -5.13 -5.94 -13.35
CA ASN A 102 -6.32 -5.80 -14.20
C ASN A 102 -6.79 -7.14 -14.76
N LYS A 103 -5.87 -8.03 -15.13
CA LYS A 103 -6.22 -9.38 -15.60
C LYS A 103 -6.96 -10.15 -14.51
N ARG A 104 -6.48 -10.09 -13.26
CA ARG A 104 -7.13 -10.75 -12.12
C ARG A 104 -8.43 -10.07 -11.72
N TYR A 105 -8.47 -8.75 -11.67
CA TYR A 105 -9.66 -8.00 -11.26
C TYR A 105 -10.89 -8.29 -12.14
N LYS A 106 -10.69 -8.59 -13.44
CA LYS A 106 -11.78 -9.03 -14.33
C LYS A 106 -12.54 -10.26 -13.82
N GLU A 107 -11.87 -11.17 -13.13
CA GLU A 107 -12.48 -12.37 -12.55
C GLU A 107 -13.35 -12.04 -11.32
N PHE A 108 -13.10 -10.89 -10.68
CA PHE A 108 -13.83 -10.40 -9.51
C PHE A 108 -14.82 -9.27 -9.83
N ASN A 109 -14.82 -8.76 -11.06
CA ASN A 109 -15.71 -7.68 -11.51
C ASN A 109 -17.11 -8.21 -11.84
N ASP A 110 -17.65 -9.00 -10.91
CA ASP A 110 -19.02 -9.48 -10.89
C ASP A 110 -19.80 -8.74 -9.80
N LEU A 111 -21.07 -8.47 -10.08
CA LEU A 111 -21.88 -7.63 -9.21
C LEU A 111 -22.17 -8.29 -7.85
N GLN A 112 -22.28 -9.60 -7.79
CA GLN A 112 -22.51 -10.32 -6.53
C GLN A 112 -21.28 -10.23 -5.62
N TYR A 113 -20.08 -10.28 -6.18
CA TYR A 113 -18.84 -10.13 -5.41
C TYR A 113 -18.64 -8.71 -4.91
N LEU A 114 -18.92 -7.72 -5.76
CA LEU A 114 -18.94 -6.32 -5.35
C LEU A 114 -19.93 -6.13 -4.20
N LEU A 115 -21.17 -6.59 -4.34
CA LEU A 115 -22.20 -6.51 -3.30
C LEU A 115 -21.76 -7.18 -1.98
N ALA A 116 -21.23 -8.40 -2.04
CA ALA A 116 -20.75 -9.11 -0.84
C ALA A 116 -19.62 -8.33 -0.13
N PHE A 117 -18.75 -7.67 -0.89
CA PHE A 117 -17.72 -6.80 -0.34
C PHE A 117 -18.28 -5.53 0.31
N PHE A 118 -19.31 -4.90 -0.26
CA PHE A 118 -19.99 -3.75 0.36
C PHE A 118 -20.62 -4.06 1.71
N LEU A 119 -21.14 -5.28 1.88
CA LEU A 119 -21.75 -5.73 3.13
C LEU A 119 -20.71 -6.09 4.20
N HIS A 120 -19.42 -6.12 3.86
CA HIS A 120 -18.36 -6.55 4.75
C HIS A 120 -17.95 -5.48 5.77
N PRO A 121 -17.66 -5.84 7.03
CA PRO A 121 -17.24 -4.88 8.07
C PRO A 121 -16.04 -4.01 7.64
N ALA A 122 -15.09 -4.59 6.89
CA ALA A 122 -13.89 -3.87 6.44
C ALA A 122 -14.17 -2.66 5.52
N TRP A 123 -15.35 -2.60 4.89
CA TRP A 123 -15.81 -1.45 4.08
C TRP A 123 -16.33 -0.31 4.97
N LYS A 124 -16.98 -0.63 6.09
CA LYS A 124 -17.54 0.35 7.04
C LYS A 124 -16.47 1.15 7.80
N ASP A 125 -15.21 0.69 7.78
CA ASP A 125 -14.07 1.39 8.39
C ASP A 125 -13.52 2.57 7.53
N GLY A 126 -14.25 3.03 6.51
CA GLY A 126 -13.93 4.29 5.81
C GLY A 126 -12.76 4.24 4.81
N ARG A 127 -12.36 3.04 4.35
CA ARG A 127 -11.23 2.87 3.41
C ARG A 127 -11.56 3.14 1.94
N VAL A 128 -12.82 3.42 1.58
CA VAL A 128 -13.25 3.61 0.18
C VAL A 128 -14.25 4.77 0.05
N LYS A 129 -14.21 5.47 -1.10
CA LYS A 129 -14.92 6.75 -1.34
C LYS A 129 -16.42 6.60 -1.64
N ASP A 130 -17.18 7.59 -1.22
CA ASP A 130 -18.66 7.67 -1.29
C ASP A 130 -19.25 7.70 -2.71
N GLU A 131 -18.52 8.17 -3.72
CA GLU A 131 -19.02 8.24 -5.11
C GLU A 131 -19.22 6.84 -5.73
N MET A 132 -18.36 5.89 -5.35
CA MET A 132 -18.47 4.48 -5.73
C MET A 132 -19.67 3.82 -5.04
N PHE A 133 -19.98 4.27 -3.81
CA PHE A 133 -21.16 3.81 -3.07
C PHE A 133 -22.47 4.21 -3.78
N LEU A 134 -22.59 5.45 -4.27
CA LEU A 134 -23.81 5.91 -4.95
C LEU A 134 -24.10 5.14 -6.24
N GLN A 135 -23.08 4.86 -7.06
CA GLN A 135 -23.25 4.10 -8.30
C GLN A 135 -23.68 2.66 -8.01
N LEU A 136 -23.10 2.03 -6.99
CA LEU A 136 -23.36 0.63 -6.64
C LEU A 136 -24.65 0.44 -5.84
N SER A 137 -25.03 1.40 -4.98
CA SER A 137 -26.34 1.43 -4.33
C SER A 137 -27.47 1.60 -5.35
N THR A 138 -27.25 2.40 -6.39
CA THR A 138 -28.21 2.58 -7.48
C THR A 138 -28.37 1.29 -8.28
N ALA A 139 -27.26 0.61 -8.63
CA ALA A 139 -27.30 -0.69 -9.32
C ALA A 139 -28.02 -1.77 -8.50
N ALA A 140 -27.74 -1.87 -7.20
CA ALA A 140 -28.43 -2.78 -6.30
C ALA A 140 -29.94 -2.47 -6.19
N ALA A 141 -30.29 -1.18 -6.07
CA ALA A 141 -31.70 -0.75 -6.02
C ALA A 141 -32.45 -1.02 -7.34
N THR A 142 -31.78 -0.96 -8.49
CA THR A 142 -32.40 -1.31 -9.79
C THR A 142 -32.63 -2.81 -9.96
N LEU A 143 -31.78 -3.65 -9.37
CA LEU A 143 -31.91 -5.12 -9.47
C LEU A 143 -32.90 -5.71 -8.46
N TRP A 144 -33.18 -4.99 -7.36
CA TRP A 144 -34.08 -5.45 -6.30
C TRP A 144 -35.51 -4.91 -6.41
N LYS A 145 -35.87 -4.26 -7.54
CA LYS A 145 -37.27 -3.95 -7.82
C LYS A 145 -37.96 -5.22 -8.34
N PHE A 146 -38.74 -5.86 -7.47
CA PHE A 146 -39.87 -6.70 -7.87
C PHE A 146 -41.08 -5.82 -8.18
#